data_AF-A0A6H1UGB3-F1
#
_entry.id   AF-A0A6H1UGB3-F1
#
_cell.length_a   1.000
_cell.length_b   1.000
_cell.length_c   1.000
_cell.angle_alpha   90.00
_cell.angle_beta   90.00
_cell.angle_gamma   90.00
#
_symmetry.space_group_name_H-M   'P 1'
#
loop_
_entity.id
_entity.type
_entity.pdbx_description
1 polymer ?
#
loop_
_entity_poly.entity_id
_entity_poly.type
_entity_poly.pdbx_seq_one_letter_code
_entity_poly.pdbx_strand_id
1 'polypeptide(L)'
;MNPITAGFSSLKSAPAQTLSEWQNQRWLWLVMSGAALFLILSAMGYFQWFLEMDPCEKCVYIRYSQFCILFAGLIIAIKPSNNVLKVIGLLLAWYGVVQGMAWSIQLNDIHHAAHELDDVLSSGGDLFAAGGGAGSCSTDPKFPLGLPLHEWFPYEFQPSGICGEDDWSLLGLNMAEYCIIAYSIFGICLGAATFGWLKKLITK
;
A
#
# COMPACT_ATOMS: atom_id res chain seq x y z
N MET A 1 35.72 -1.37 6.77
CA MET A 1 34.60 -0.58 6.21
C MET A 1 33.34 -1.40 6.37
N ASN A 2 32.27 -0.85 6.94
CA ASN A 2 31.02 -1.57 7.14
C ASN A 2 30.50 -2.10 5.79
N PRO A 3 29.95 -3.33 5.71
CA PRO A 3 29.44 -3.90 4.45
C PRO A 3 28.39 -3.00 3.80
N ILE A 4 27.66 -2.21 4.61
CA ILE A 4 26.70 -1.20 4.18
C ILE A 4 27.40 -0.04 3.45
N THR A 5 28.51 0.48 3.99
CA THR A 5 29.24 1.63 3.41
C THR A 5 29.94 1.28 2.10
N ALA A 6 30.44 0.05 1.96
CA ALA A 6 30.97 -0.47 0.70
C ALA A 6 29.85 -0.60 -0.35
N GLY A 7 28.66 -1.05 0.09
CA GLY A 7 27.45 -1.16 -0.72
C GLY A 7 27.01 0.15 -1.40
N PHE A 8 27.00 1.26 -0.65
CA PHE A 8 26.64 2.58 -1.21
C PHE A 8 27.66 3.11 -2.23
N SER A 9 28.94 2.76 -2.08
CA SER A 9 29.98 3.12 -3.05
C SER A 9 29.86 2.32 -4.35
N SER A 10 29.53 1.02 -4.24
CA SER A 10 29.26 0.14 -5.39
C SER A 10 27.97 0.51 -6.14
N LEU A 11 26.95 1.02 -5.42
CA LEU A 11 25.71 1.49 -6.04
C LEU A 11 25.95 2.67 -7.01
N LYS A 12 26.90 3.56 -6.70
CA LYS A 12 27.26 4.69 -7.57
C LYS A 12 28.04 4.26 -8.82
N SER A 13 28.75 3.14 -8.76
CA SER A 13 29.66 2.70 -9.83
C SER A 13 29.03 1.66 -10.76
N ALA A 14 28.21 0.74 -10.24
CA ALA A 14 27.52 -0.28 -11.04
C ALA A 14 26.11 -0.58 -10.49
N PRO A 15 25.16 0.38 -10.60
CA PRO A 15 23.88 0.33 -9.89
C PRO A 15 23.09 -0.96 -10.16
N ALA A 16 23.04 -1.41 -11.41
CA ALA A 16 22.25 -2.59 -11.79
C ALA A 16 22.84 -3.93 -11.31
N GLN A 17 24.17 -4.04 -11.27
CA GLN A 17 24.83 -5.28 -10.82
C GLN A 17 24.70 -5.43 -9.30
N THR A 18 24.96 -4.35 -8.55
CA THR A 18 24.81 -4.32 -7.09
C THR A 18 23.35 -4.53 -6.66
N LEU A 19 22.38 -3.91 -7.35
CA LEU A 19 20.94 -4.14 -7.10
C LEU A 19 20.57 -5.61 -7.30
N SER A 20 21.06 -6.26 -8.35
CA SER A 20 20.75 -7.67 -8.58
C SER A 20 21.37 -8.61 -7.55
N GLU A 21 22.58 -8.30 -7.07
CA GLU A 21 23.21 -9.07 -5.98
C GLU A 21 22.42 -8.92 -4.68
N TRP A 22 21.95 -7.72 -4.36
CA TRP A 22 21.13 -7.46 -3.17
C TRP A 22 19.77 -8.14 -3.25
N GLN A 23 19.16 -8.20 -4.43
CA GLN A 23 17.92 -8.96 -4.66
C GLN A 23 18.06 -10.47 -4.48
N ASN A 24 19.27 -11.02 -4.62
CA ASN A 24 19.52 -12.43 -4.32
C ASN A 24 19.63 -12.68 -2.82
N GLN A 25 19.76 -11.63 -2.01
CA GLN A 25 19.76 -11.75 -0.56
C GLN A 25 18.34 -11.66 0.02
N ARG A 26 18.10 -12.43 1.08
CA ARG A 26 16.78 -12.50 1.73
C ARG A 26 16.43 -11.22 2.49
N TRP A 27 17.43 -10.49 2.98
CA TRP A 27 17.21 -9.34 3.87
C TRP A 27 16.38 -8.25 3.19
N LEU A 28 16.56 -8.00 1.89
CA LEU A 28 15.84 -6.95 1.17
C LEU A 28 14.33 -7.24 1.14
N TRP A 29 13.96 -8.49 0.85
CA TRP A 29 12.56 -8.93 0.80
C TRP A 29 11.94 -9.01 2.20
N LEU A 30 12.72 -9.38 3.22
CA LEU A 30 12.29 -9.35 4.61
C LEU A 30 12.07 -7.92 5.12
N VAL A 31 12.90 -6.95 4.71
CA VAL A 31 12.69 -5.54 5.03
C VAL A 31 11.41 -5.01 4.39
N MET A 32 11.16 -5.32 3.11
CA MET A 32 9.88 -4.95 2.47
C MET A 32 8.67 -5.58 3.16
N SER A 33 8.76 -6.88 3.48
CA SER A 33 7.70 -7.60 4.21
C SER A 33 7.49 -7.03 5.61
N GLY A 34 8.58 -6.73 6.33
CA GLY A 34 8.54 -6.14 7.66
C GLY A 34 7.94 -4.74 7.67
N ALA A 35 8.24 -3.92 6.66
CA ALA A 35 7.63 -2.61 6.49
C ALA A 35 6.11 -2.71 6.22
N ALA A 36 5.68 -3.62 5.34
CA ALA A 36 4.26 -3.86 5.09
C ALA A 36 3.53 -4.37 6.35
N LEU A 37 4.15 -5.30 7.09
CA LEU A 37 3.63 -5.80 8.37
C LEU A 37 3.52 -4.68 9.41
N PHE A 38 4.52 -3.80 9.49
CA PHE A 38 4.50 -2.66 10.40
C PHE A 38 3.32 -1.72 10.09
N LEU A 39 3.06 -1.44 8.81
CA LEU A 39 1.92 -0.60 8.42
C LEU A 39 0.58 -1.26 8.78
N ILE A 40 0.42 -2.57 8.55
CA ILE A 40 -0.78 -3.32 8.96
C ILE A 40 -0.97 -3.25 10.48
N LEU A 41 0.08 -3.53 11.25
CA LEU A 41 0.01 -3.49 12.71
C LEU A 41 -0.27 -2.09 13.24
N SER A 42 0.28 -1.05 12.60
CA SER A 42 -0.05 0.33 12.95
C SER A 42 -1.51 0.66 12.65
N ALA A 43 -2.05 0.20 11.52
CA ALA A 43 -3.46 0.38 11.16
C ALA A 43 -4.39 -0.30 12.19
N MET A 44 -4.07 -1.52 12.60
CA MET A 44 -4.89 -2.24 13.58
C MET A 44 -4.72 -1.70 15.01
N GLY A 45 -3.48 -1.53 15.46
CA GLY A 45 -3.18 -1.17 16.84
C GLY A 45 -3.46 0.30 17.18
N TYR A 46 -3.20 1.21 16.25
CA TYR A 46 -3.40 2.64 16.48
C TYR A 46 -4.78 3.10 16.01
N PHE A 47 -5.17 2.82 14.77
CA PHE A 47 -6.45 3.35 14.26
C PHE A 47 -7.68 2.60 14.81
N GLN A 48 -7.64 1.27 14.90
CA GLN A 48 -8.80 0.51 15.40
C GLN A 48 -8.84 0.43 16.92
N TRP A 49 -7.72 0.14 17.59
CA TRP A 49 -7.73 -0.03 19.05
C TRP A 49 -7.58 1.25 19.86
N PHE A 50 -6.81 2.23 19.37
CA PHE A 50 -6.55 3.45 20.14
C PHE A 50 -7.52 4.58 19.78
N LEU A 51 -7.86 4.72 18.50
CA LEU A 51 -8.78 5.75 18.01
C LEU A 51 -10.22 5.26 17.81
N GLU A 52 -10.48 3.95 17.97
CA GLU A 52 -11.81 3.32 17.78
C GLU A 52 -12.49 3.71 16.45
N MET A 53 -11.69 3.96 15.40
CA MET A 53 -12.20 4.31 14.07
C MET A 53 -12.64 3.06 13.30
N ASP A 54 -13.87 3.09 12.80
CA ASP A 54 -14.45 2.02 12.00
C ASP A 54 -13.79 1.92 10.62
N PRO A 55 -13.38 0.71 10.16
CA PRO A 55 -12.78 0.54 8.85
C PRO A 55 -13.80 0.82 7.73
N CYS A 56 -13.40 1.69 6.81
CA CYS A 56 -14.14 2.00 5.59
C CYS A 56 -13.86 0.97 4.47
N GLU A 57 -14.70 0.92 3.43
CA GLU A 57 -14.52 0.00 2.28
C GLU A 57 -13.13 0.14 1.62
N LYS A 58 -12.70 1.39 1.36
CA LYS A 58 -11.38 1.66 0.76
C LYS A 58 -10.23 1.28 1.71
N CYS A 59 -10.42 1.48 3.01
CA CYS A 59 -9.47 1.15 4.06
C CYS A 59 -9.22 -0.37 4.10
N VAL A 60 -10.29 -1.16 3.96
CA VAL A 60 -10.23 -2.62 3.81
C VAL A 60 -9.46 -3.03 2.55
N TYR A 61 -9.68 -2.37 1.42
CA TYR A 61 -8.92 -2.65 0.19
C TYR A 61 -7.43 -2.29 0.32
N ILE A 62 -7.10 -1.19 1.01
CA ILE A 62 -5.72 -0.82 1.30
C ILE A 62 -5.03 -1.89 2.16
N ARG A 63 -5.71 -2.43 3.18
CA ARG A 63 -5.19 -3.54 4.00
C ARG A 63 -4.96 -4.79 3.17
N TYR A 64 -5.90 -5.16 2.32
CA TYR A 64 -5.76 -6.27 1.39
C TYR A 64 -4.51 -6.12 0.50
N SER A 65 -4.28 -4.92 -0.05
CA SER A 65 -3.07 -4.62 -0.82
C SER A 65 -1.79 -4.79 0.01
N GLN A 66 -1.77 -4.32 1.26
CA GLN A 66 -0.62 -4.52 2.15
C GLN A 66 -0.35 -6.01 2.43
N PHE A 67 -1.39 -6.81 2.62
CA PHE A 67 -1.24 -8.27 2.73
C PHE A 67 -0.66 -8.88 1.45
N CYS A 68 -1.07 -8.41 0.26
CA CYS A 68 -0.47 -8.86 -1.00
C CYS A 68 1.04 -8.57 -1.06
N ILE A 69 1.47 -7.38 -0.63
CA ILE A 69 2.90 -7.00 -0.57
C ILE A 69 3.65 -7.85 0.46
N LEU A 70 3.06 -8.09 1.63
CA LEU A 70 3.61 -8.94 2.68
C LEU A 70 3.85 -10.36 2.16
N PHE A 71 2.83 -10.99 1.58
CA PHE A 71 2.96 -12.34 1.03
C PHE A 71 3.91 -12.40 -0.16
N ALA A 72 3.92 -11.39 -1.03
CA ALA A 72 4.87 -11.29 -2.13
C ALA A 72 6.32 -11.31 -1.64
N GLY A 73 6.65 -10.50 -0.62
CA GLY A 73 7.98 -10.45 -0.05
C GLY A 73 8.37 -11.77 0.63
N LEU A 74 7.45 -12.40 1.37
CA LEU A 74 7.68 -13.71 1.99
C LEU A 74 7.94 -14.82 0.96
N ILE A 75 7.16 -14.87 -0.13
CA ILE A 75 7.33 -15.86 -1.22
C ILE A 75 8.72 -15.75 -1.83
N ILE A 76 9.20 -14.53 -2.09
CA ILE A 76 10.53 -14.31 -2.67
C ILE A 76 11.63 -14.63 -1.65
N ALA A 77 11.41 -14.34 -0.36
CA ALA A 77 12.39 -14.59 0.70
C ALA A 77 12.69 -16.09 0.90
N ILE A 78 11.76 -17.00 0.60
CA ILE A 78 11.98 -18.46 0.73
C ILE A 78 13.17 -18.90 -0.12
N LYS A 79 13.13 -18.61 -1.42
CA LYS A 79 14.19 -18.98 -2.37
C LYS A 79 14.44 -17.86 -3.38
N PRO A 80 15.22 -16.82 -3.01
CA PRO A 80 15.50 -15.69 -3.89
C PRO A 80 16.35 -16.07 -5.11
N SER A 81 16.96 -17.26 -5.15
CA SER A 81 17.67 -17.73 -6.34
C SER A 81 16.75 -18.30 -7.43
N ASN A 82 15.49 -18.63 -7.11
CA ASN A 82 14.56 -19.19 -8.09
C ASN A 82 13.85 -18.07 -8.87
N ASN A 83 14.10 -18.00 -10.18
CA ASN A 83 13.48 -16.99 -11.05
C ASN A 83 11.95 -17.11 -11.12
N VAL A 84 11.38 -18.31 -10.98
CA VAL A 84 9.92 -18.50 -11.03
C VAL A 84 9.23 -17.87 -9.82
N LEU A 85 9.71 -18.16 -8.60
CA LEU A 85 9.18 -17.57 -7.37
C LEU A 85 9.37 -16.05 -7.35
N LYS A 86 10.50 -15.58 -7.89
CA LYS A 86 10.75 -14.16 -8.08
C LYS A 86 9.71 -13.50 -8.97
N VAL A 87 9.44 -14.05 -10.15
CA VAL A 87 8.43 -13.49 -11.06
C VAL A 87 7.06 -13.46 -10.42
N ILE A 88 6.63 -14.57 -9.81
CA ILE A 88 5.31 -14.65 -9.14
C ILE A 88 5.20 -13.61 -8.02
N GLY A 89 6.21 -13.52 -7.15
CA GLY A 89 6.21 -12.54 -6.07
C GLY A 89 6.29 -11.10 -6.59
N LEU A 90 7.05 -10.82 -7.64
CA LEU A 90 7.16 -9.48 -8.23
C LEU A 90 5.83 -9.03 -8.85
N LEU A 91 5.13 -9.94 -9.54
CA LEU A 91 3.80 -9.68 -10.08
C LEU A 91 2.80 -9.38 -8.96
N LEU A 92 2.82 -10.16 -7.88
CA LEU A 92 1.96 -9.95 -6.72
C LEU A 92 2.28 -8.63 -5.99
N ALA A 93 3.57 -8.28 -5.86
CA ALA A 93 4.01 -7.02 -5.26
C ALA A 93 3.58 -5.81 -6.10
N TRP A 94 3.75 -5.86 -7.43
CA TRP A 94 3.29 -4.80 -8.32
C TRP A 94 1.77 -4.66 -8.30
N TYR A 95 1.06 -5.78 -8.30
CA TYR A 95 -0.38 -5.78 -8.16
C TYR A 95 -0.82 -5.09 -6.86
N GLY A 96 -0.22 -5.45 -5.73
CA GLY A 96 -0.46 -4.80 -4.44
C GLY A 96 -0.18 -3.30 -4.50
N VAL A 97 1.02 -2.89 -4.92
CA VAL A 97 1.40 -1.47 -4.97
C VAL A 97 0.47 -0.64 -5.87
N VAL A 98 0.14 -1.14 -7.07
CA VAL A 98 -0.71 -0.39 -8.02
C VAL A 98 -2.14 -0.26 -7.50
N GLN A 99 -2.73 -1.36 -7.01
CA GLN A 99 -4.09 -1.33 -6.46
C GLN A 99 -4.16 -0.50 -5.18
N GLY A 100 -3.20 -0.68 -4.27
CA GLY A 100 -3.06 0.11 -3.05
C GLY A 100 -2.95 1.61 -3.32
N MET A 101 -2.13 2.00 -4.30
CA MET A 101 -2.01 3.39 -4.73
C MET A 101 -3.34 3.93 -5.29
N ALA A 102 -4.01 3.18 -6.16
CA ALA A 102 -5.28 3.59 -6.76
C ALA A 102 -6.37 3.80 -5.70
N TRP A 103 -6.49 2.90 -4.71
CA TRP A 103 -7.46 3.04 -3.62
C TRP A 103 -7.10 4.15 -2.64
N SER A 104 -5.81 4.41 -2.41
CA SER A 104 -5.37 5.52 -1.55
C SER A 104 -5.69 6.88 -2.16
N ILE A 105 -5.51 7.03 -3.49
CA ILE A 105 -5.92 8.25 -4.22
C ILE A 105 -7.44 8.43 -4.13
N GLN A 106 -8.20 7.36 -4.41
CA GLN A 106 -9.67 7.43 -4.30
C GLN A 106 -10.14 7.81 -2.90
N LEU A 107 -9.49 7.29 -1.84
CA LEU A 107 -9.82 7.64 -0.47
C LEU A 107 -9.50 9.12 -0.18
N ASN A 108 -8.38 9.63 -0.68
CA ASN A 108 -8.02 11.03 -0.54
C ASN A 108 -9.01 11.97 -1.26
N ASP A 109 -9.43 11.60 -2.47
CA ASP A 109 -10.42 12.37 -3.24
C ASP A 109 -11.77 12.41 -2.50
N ILE A 110 -12.20 11.28 -1.90
CA ILE A 110 -13.42 11.21 -1.11
C ILE A 110 -13.32 12.06 0.17
N HIS A 111 -12.17 12.03 0.85
CA HIS A 111 -11.92 12.82 2.06
C HIS A 111 -12.02 14.33 1.77
N HIS A 112 -11.37 14.83 0.71
CA HIS A 112 -11.50 16.24 0.32
C HIS A 112 -12.93 16.60 -0.06
N ALA A 113 -13.61 15.74 -0.83
CA ALA A 113 -15.01 15.97 -1.19
C ALA A 113 -15.94 16.00 0.04
N ALA A 114 -15.70 15.14 1.03
CA ALA A 114 -16.48 15.10 2.28
C ALA A 114 -16.32 16.39 3.10
N HIS A 115 -15.10 16.92 3.22
CA HIS A 115 -14.86 18.16 3.94
C HIS A 115 -15.36 19.41 3.19
N GLU A 116 -15.26 19.44 1.86
CA GLU A 116 -15.86 20.52 1.05
C GLU A 116 -17.40 20.53 1.16
N LEU A 117 -18.02 19.36 1.29
CA LEU A 117 -19.47 19.23 1.48
C LEU A 117 -19.93 19.78 2.85
N ASP A 118 -19.16 19.57 3.92
CA ASP A 118 -19.48 20.12 5.25
C ASP A 118 -19.40 21.65 5.27
N ASP A 119 -18.41 22.23 4.58
CA ASP A 119 -18.30 23.68 4.37
C ASP A 119 -19.49 24.24 3.56
N VAL A 120 -19.96 23.52 2.54
CA VAL A 120 -21.15 23.91 1.76
C VAL A 120 -22.44 23.77 2.56
N LEU A 121 -22.55 22.73 3.40
CA LEU A 121 -23.70 22.53 4.29
C LEU A 121 -23.77 23.63 5.36
N SER A 122 -22.63 24.02 5.94
CA SER A 122 -22.57 25.08 6.95
C SER A 122 -22.78 26.49 6.37
N SER A 123 -22.43 26.70 5.10
CA SER A 123 -22.62 27.97 4.38
C SER A 123 -23.96 28.09 3.63
N GLY A 124 -24.80 27.04 3.66
CA GLY A 124 -26.12 27.02 3.01
C GLY A 124 -26.08 26.96 1.48
N GLY A 125 -24.98 26.46 0.91
CA GLY A 125 -24.80 26.31 -0.54
C GLY A 125 -25.52 25.08 -1.13
N ASP A 126 -25.56 25.00 -2.46
CA ASP A 126 -26.29 23.95 -3.18
C ASP A 126 -25.56 22.59 -3.10
N LEU A 127 -26.05 21.70 -2.22
CA LEU A 127 -25.52 20.35 -1.99
C LEU A 127 -25.45 19.48 -3.25
N PHE A 128 -26.30 19.75 -4.25
CA PHE A 128 -26.28 19.01 -5.51
C PHE A 128 -25.13 19.46 -6.42
N ALA A 129 -24.73 20.74 -6.35
CA ALA A 129 -23.59 21.29 -7.08
C ALA A 129 -22.24 20.91 -6.45
N ALA A 130 -22.21 20.74 -5.13
CA ALA A 130 -21.02 20.30 -4.38
C ALA A 130 -20.78 18.78 -4.42
N GLY A 131 -21.65 18.02 -5.09
CA GLY A 131 -21.46 16.57 -5.28
C GLY A 131 -21.86 15.73 -4.07
N GLY A 132 -22.98 16.04 -3.40
CA GLY A 132 -23.51 15.34 -2.21
C GLY A 132 -23.85 13.84 -2.36
N GLY A 133 -23.34 13.16 -3.39
CA GLY A 133 -23.30 11.70 -3.53
C GLY A 133 -21.90 11.13 -3.81
N ALA A 134 -20.83 11.93 -3.67
CA ALA A 134 -19.46 11.58 -4.07
C ALA A 134 -18.76 10.56 -3.15
N GLY A 135 -19.28 10.33 -1.93
CA GLY A 135 -18.80 9.27 -1.04
C GLY A 135 -19.38 7.90 -1.39
N SER A 136 -19.29 7.45 -2.64
CA SER A 136 -19.83 6.15 -3.10
C SER A 136 -19.04 4.96 -2.53
N CYS A 137 -19.10 4.75 -1.22
CA CYS A 137 -18.64 3.54 -0.58
C CYS A 137 -19.82 2.61 -0.34
N SER A 138 -19.66 1.38 -0.83
CA SER A 138 -20.63 0.31 -0.65
C SER A 138 -20.35 -0.38 0.68
N THR A 139 -21.40 -0.65 1.45
CA THR A 139 -21.32 -1.49 2.66
C THR A 139 -21.01 -2.95 2.32
N ASP A 140 -21.21 -3.35 1.06
CA ASP A 140 -20.80 -4.66 0.53
C ASP A 140 -19.50 -4.54 -0.26
N PRO A 141 -18.36 -5.04 0.27
CA PRO A 141 -17.07 -4.95 -0.41
C PRO A 141 -16.96 -5.98 -1.54
N LYS A 142 -16.57 -5.51 -2.73
CA LYS A 142 -16.24 -6.34 -3.90
C LYS A 142 -14.73 -6.45 -4.05
N PHE A 143 -14.16 -7.53 -3.50
CA PHE A 143 -12.73 -7.80 -3.65
C PHE A 143 -12.39 -8.14 -5.10
N PRO A 144 -11.24 -7.65 -5.62
CA PRO A 144 -10.73 -8.12 -6.89
C PRO A 144 -10.46 -9.62 -6.81
N LEU A 145 -10.78 -10.35 -7.88
CA LEU A 145 -10.85 -11.83 -7.97
C LEU A 145 -12.11 -12.48 -7.37
N GLY A 146 -13.08 -11.70 -6.85
CA GLY A 146 -14.37 -12.22 -6.37
C GLY A 146 -14.26 -13.10 -5.13
N LEU A 147 -13.17 -12.98 -4.37
CA LEU A 147 -12.95 -13.75 -3.15
C LEU A 147 -13.79 -13.16 -2.00
N PRO A 148 -14.55 -13.97 -1.25
CA PRO A 148 -15.36 -13.51 -0.11
C PRO A 148 -14.50 -13.31 1.15
N LEU A 149 -13.50 -12.42 1.08
CA LEU A 149 -12.61 -12.13 2.22
C LEU A 149 -13.37 -11.59 3.43
N HIS A 150 -14.46 -10.85 3.20
CA HIS A 150 -15.33 -10.34 4.25
C HIS A 150 -16.05 -11.46 5.03
N GLU A 151 -16.34 -12.61 4.39
CA GLU A 151 -16.91 -13.78 5.08
C GLU A 151 -15.84 -14.59 5.81
N TRP A 152 -14.65 -14.70 5.23
CA TRP A 152 -13.57 -15.52 5.80
C TRP A 152 -12.89 -14.86 7.00
N PHE A 153 -12.72 -13.53 6.97
CA PHE A 153 -12.05 -12.76 8.01
C PHE A 153 -12.79 -11.42 8.25
N PRO A 154 -13.99 -11.47 8.86
CA PRO A 154 -14.84 -10.28 9.03
C PRO A 154 -14.18 -9.19 9.87
N TYR A 155 -13.39 -9.55 10.88
CA TYR A 155 -12.70 -8.58 11.73
C TYR A 155 -11.74 -7.65 10.96
N GLU A 156 -11.17 -8.13 9.85
CA GLU A 156 -10.18 -7.38 9.07
C GLU A 156 -10.77 -6.80 7.77
N PHE A 157 -11.77 -7.47 7.20
CA PHE A 157 -12.27 -7.20 5.84
C PHE A 157 -13.75 -6.81 5.75
N GLN A 158 -14.43 -6.64 6.88
CA GLN A 158 -15.80 -6.11 6.90
C GLN A 158 -15.76 -4.59 7.10
N PRO A 159 -16.29 -3.79 6.15
CA PRO A 159 -16.42 -2.36 6.34
C PRO A 159 -17.59 -2.06 7.31
N SER A 160 -17.35 -1.19 8.28
CA SER A 160 -18.36 -0.67 9.21
C SER A 160 -18.47 0.85 9.17
N GLY A 161 -17.48 1.55 8.59
CA GLY A 161 -17.40 3.01 8.54
C GLY A 161 -17.72 3.62 7.18
N ILE A 162 -18.03 4.92 7.19
CA ILE A 162 -18.21 5.74 5.99
C ILE A 162 -16.82 6.20 5.50
N CYS A 163 -16.61 6.24 4.18
CA CYS A 163 -15.34 6.71 3.62
C CYS A 163 -15.25 8.24 3.68
N GLY A 164 -14.09 8.76 4.11
CA GLY A 164 -13.79 10.19 4.14
C GLY A 164 -14.24 10.90 5.42
N GLU A 165 -14.84 10.18 6.37
CA GLU A 165 -15.20 10.69 7.69
C GLU A 165 -14.09 10.33 8.70
N ASP A 166 -12.87 10.79 8.43
CA ASP A 166 -11.69 10.57 9.27
C ASP A 166 -11.10 11.90 9.76
N ASP A 167 -11.27 12.21 11.05
CA ASP A 167 -10.74 13.43 11.68
C ASP A 167 -9.23 13.37 11.96
N TRP A 168 -8.58 12.26 11.61
CA TRP A 168 -7.18 12.06 11.94
C TRP A 168 -6.27 12.81 10.95
N SER A 169 -5.51 13.75 11.50
CA SER A 169 -4.43 14.42 10.80
C SER A 169 -3.14 14.37 11.61
N LEU A 170 -2.03 14.13 10.92
CA LEU A 170 -0.68 14.17 11.51
C LEU A 170 0.17 15.12 10.66
N LEU A 171 0.78 16.13 11.28
CA LEU A 171 1.58 17.15 10.60
C LEU A 171 0.83 17.88 9.44
N GLY A 172 -0.50 17.92 9.51
CA GLY A 172 -1.36 18.52 8.49
C GLY A 172 -1.63 17.60 7.29
N LEU A 173 -1.26 16.32 7.35
CA LEU A 173 -1.58 15.30 6.35
C LEU A 173 -2.60 14.31 6.90
N ASN A 174 -3.49 13.83 6.03
CA ASN A 174 -4.50 12.83 6.38
C ASN A 174 -3.97 11.38 6.24
N MET A 175 -4.77 10.40 6.68
CA MET A 175 -4.38 8.98 6.60
C MET A 175 -4.16 8.51 5.15
N ALA A 176 -4.97 9.00 4.20
CA ALA A 176 -4.89 8.62 2.80
C ALA A 176 -3.57 9.08 2.15
N GLU A 177 -3.11 10.29 2.43
CA GLU A 177 -1.84 10.86 1.98
C GLU A 177 -0.65 10.05 2.51
N TYR A 178 -0.67 9.64 3.78
CA TYR A 178 0.35 8.74 4.30
C TYR A 178 0.38 7.39 3.57
N CYS A 179 -0.79 6.84 3.21
CA CYS A 179 -0.86 5.64 2.39
C CYS A 179 -0.27 5.87 1.00
N ILE A 180 -0.58 7.00 0.35
CA ILE A 180 -0.01 7.39 -0.95
C ILE A 180 1.52 7.49 -0.87
N ILE A 181 2.06 8.12 0.17
CA ILE A 181 3.51 8.24 0.39
C ILE A 181 4.12 6.85 0.58
N ALA A 182 3.52 5.99 1.41
CA ALA A 182 4.02 4.64 1.65
C ALA A 182 4.05 3.81 0.35
N TYR A 183 2.96 3.79 -0.43
CA TYR A 183 2.90 3.08 -1.69
C TYR A 183 3.85 3.64 -2.75
N SER A 184 4.08 4.96 -2.76
CA SER A 184 5.07 5.59 -3.63
C SER A 184 6.49 5.10 -3.31
N ILE A 185 6.85 5.00 -2.03
CA ILE A 185 8.14 4.45 -1.59
C ILE A 185 8.26 2.98 -2.01
N PHE A 186 7.23 2.16 -1.74
CA PHE A 186 7.22 0.76 -2.17
C PHE A 186 7.36 0.63 -3.69
N GLY A 187 6.68 1.47 -4.47
CA GLY A 187 6.76 1.48 -5.92
C GLY A 187 8.15 1.85 -6.45
N ILE A 188 8.81 2.84 -5.85
CA ILE A 188 10.18 3.22 -6.22
C ILE A 188 11.17 2.09 -5.89
N CYS A 189 11.09 1.53 -4.68
CA CYS A 189 11.96 0.42 -4.27
C CYS A 189 11.74 -0.82 -5.15
N LEU A 190 10.48 -1.16 -5.42
CA LEU A 190 10.12 -2.28 -6.29
C LEU A 190 10.56 -2.03 -7.74
N GLY A 191 10.39 -0.80 -8.25
CA GLY A 191 10.83 -0.38 -9.58
C GLY A 191 12.35 -0.46 -9.78
N ALA A 192 13.12 0.00 -8.79
CA ALA A 192 14.57 -0.13 -8.80
C ALA A 192 15.01 -1.61 -8.79
N ALA A 193 14.34 -2.43 -7.99
CA ALA A 193 14.52 -3.87 -7.98
C ALA A 193 14.20 -4.49 -9.36
N THR A 194 13.03 -4.24 -9.92
CA THR A 194 12.63 -4.81 -11.22
C THR A 194 13.58 -4.42 -12.33
N PHE A 195 14.04 -3.17 -12.35
CA PHE A 195 15.00 -2.68 -13.33
C PHE A 195 16.36 -3.39 -13.22
N GLY A 196 16.89 -3.56 -12.00
CA GLY A 196 18.14 -4.29 -11.76
C GLY A 196 18.08 -5.74 -12.24
N TRP A 197 16.94 -6.41 -12.02
CA TRP A 197 16.73 -7.78 -12.47
C TRP A 197 16.58 -7.89 -14.00
N LEU A 198 15.76 -7.03 -14.62
CA LEU A 198 15.55 -7.01 -16.07
C LEU A 198 16.85 -6.73 -16.83
N LYS A 199 17.65 -5.75 -16.38
CA LYS A 199 18.92 -5.42 -17.04
C LYS A 199 19.90 -6.59 -16.99
N LYS A 200 19.93 -7.33 -15.87
CA LYS A 200 20.74 -8.55 -15.75
C LYS A 200 20.27 -9.65 -16.68
N LEU A 201 18.96 -9.80 -16.89
CA LEU A 201 18.43 -10.79 -17.85
C LEU A 201 18.76 -10.44 -19.30
N ILE A 202 18.76 -9.15 -19.66
CA ILE A 202 19.06 -8.69 -21.02
C ILE A 202 20.57 -8.73 -21.32
N THR A 203 21.42 -8.54 -20.31
CA THR A 203 22.89 -8.55 -20.47
C THR A 203 23.48 -9.97 -20.42
N LYS A 204 22.65 -10.98 -20.16
CA LYS A 204 23.06 -12.39 -20.09
C LYS A 204 22.79 -13.11 -21.40
#